data_AF-F0T8Y3-F1
#
_entry.id   AF-F0T8Y3-F1
#
_cell.length_a   1.000
_cell.length_b   1.000
_cell.length_c   1.000
_cell.angle_alpha   90.00
_cell.angle_beta   90.00
_cell.angle_gamma   90.00
#
_symmetry.space_group_name_H-M   'P 1'
#
loop_
_entity.id
_entity.type
_entity.pdbx_description
1 polymer ?
#
loop_
_entity_poly.entity_id
_entity_poly.type
_entity_poly.pdbx_seq_one_letter_code
_entity_poly.pdbx_strand_id
1 'polypeptide(L)'
;MVYIATKNELRELNKELVERIRAGECGEVNIHEMLKAVSVLDTTIEGQTYLIDHGTDEKFGELVDKLNNITHDMRDGKMNITDLTAKYTQDLPQEQKI
;
A
#
# COMPACT_ATOMS: atom_id res chain seq x y z
N MET A 1 -12.71 -16.41 6.77
CA MET A 1 -11.45 -16.70 7.49
C MET A 1 -10.61 -15.45 7.30
N VAL A 2 -10.40 -14.64 8.35
CA VAL A 2 -9.69 -13.36 8.23
C VAL A 2 -8.28 -13.68 7.75
N TYR A 3 -7.91 -13.20 6.56
CA TYR A 3 -6.61 -13.44 5.95
C TYR A 3 -5.54 -12.70 6.76
N ILE A 4 -5.01 -13.36 7.79
CA ILE A 4 -3.75 -12.92 8.41
C ILE A 4 -2.66 -13.26 7.41
N ALA A 5 -2.22 -12.23 6.69
CA ALA A 5 -1.07 -12.30 5.81
C ALA A 5 0.13 -12.94 6.52
N THR A 6 0.71 -13.98 5.92
CA THR A 6 2.00 -14.47 6.38
C THR A 6 3.09 -13.47 6.01
N LYS A 7 4.14 -13.39 6.83
CA LYS A 7 5.32 -12.55 6.57
C LYS A 7 5.95 -12.81 5.19
N ASN A 8 5.78 -14.02 4.65
CA ASN A 8 6.31 -14.40 3.35
C ASN A 8 5.51 -13.76 2.20
N GLU A 9 4.17 -13.71 2.29
CA GLU A 9 3.31 -13.09 1.28
C GLU A 9 3.58 -11.59 1.16
N LEU A 10 3.65 -10.88 2.29
CA LEU A 10 4.00 -9.46 2.31
C LEU A 10 5.42 -9.19 1.78
N ARG A 11 6.34 -10.13 1.97
CA ARG A 11 7.71 -10.02 1.44
C ARG A 11 7.74 -10.19 -0.07
N GLU A 12 7.00 -11.14 -0.64
CA GLU A 12 6.94 -11.32 -2.09
C GLU A 12 6.25 -10.11 -2.74
N LEU A 13 5.14 -9.63 -2.16
CA LEU A 13 4.48 -8.41 -2.62
C LEU A 13 5.43 -7.20 -2.62
N ASN A 14 6.20 -7.01 -1.55
CA ASN A 14 7.19 -5.94 -1.48
C ASN A 14 8.25 -6.03 -2.58
N LYS A 15 8.67 -7.24 -2.96
CA LYS A 15 9.60 -7.43 -4.09
C LYS A 15 8.94 -7.05 -5.41
N GLU A 16 7.72 -7.51 -5.63
CA GLU A 16 6.97 -7.24 -6.86
C GLU A 16 6.75 -5.73 -7.06
N LEU A 17 6.33 -5.03 -6.00
CA LEU A 17 6.22 -3.58 -5.99
C LEU A 17 7.55 -2.92 -6.39
N VAL A 18 8.67 -3.34 -5.78
CA VAL A 18 10.01 -2.83 -6.11
C VAL A 18 10.37 -3.06 -7.57
N GLU A 19 10.06 -4.22 -8.13
CA GLU A 19 10.36 -4.55 -9.53
C GLU A 19 9.53 -3.70 -10.50
N ARG A 20 8.23 -3.53 -10.24
CA ARG A 20 7.33 -2.73 -11.08
C ARG A 20 7.63 -1.23 -11.01
N ILE A 21 8.01 -0.72 -9.83
CA ILE A 21 8.51 0.65 -9.71
C ILE A 21 9.77 0.84 -10.57
N ARG A 22 10.69 -0.13 -10.55
CA ARG A 22 11.91 -0.08 -11.39
C ARG A 22 11.58 -0.17 -12.87
N ALA A 23 10.50 -0.85 -13.24
CA ALA A 23 10.00 -0.91 -14.61
C ALA A 23 9.29 0.39 -15.05
N GLY A 24 9.05 1.34 -14.14
CA GLY A 24 8.39 2.62 -14.43
C GLY A 24 6.86 2.56 -14.39
N GLU A 25 6.28 1.48 -13.85
CA GLU A 25 4.82 1.28 -13.78
C GLU A 25 4.12 2.18 -12.74
N CYS A 26 4.90 2.90 -11.92
CA CYS A 26 4.39 3.75 -10.83
C CYS A 26 4.49 5.26 -11.09
N GLY A 27 4.81 5.68 -12.33
CA GLY A 27 4.94 7.11 -12.68
C GLY A 27 6.18 7.80 -12.08
N GLU A 28 6.08 9.10 -11.80
CA GLU A 28 7.18 9.96 -11.28
C GLU A 28 7.35 9.89 -9.74
N VAL A 29 7.09 8.73 -9.14
CA VAL A 29 7.32 8.50 -7.71
C VAL A 29 8.61 7.71 -7.53
N ASN A 30 9.52 8.22 -6.70
CA ASN A 30 10.76 7.50 -6.45
C ASN A 30 10.49 6.29 -5.54
N ILE A 31 11.33 5.26 -5.68
CA ILE A 31 11.16 3.99 -4.98
C ILE A 31 11.14 4.13 -3.45
N HIS A 32 11.84 5.13 -2.91
CA HIS A 32 11.90 5.35 -1.46
C HIS A 32 10.59 5.88 -0.90
N GLU A 33 9.94 6.80 -1.62
CA GLU A 33 8.62 7.32 -1.25
C GLU A 33 7.55 6.25 -1.37
N MET A 34 7.64 5.40 -2.39
CA MET A 34 6.73 4.28 -2.56
C MET A 34 6.87 3.25 -1.43
N LEU A 35 8.10 2.88 -1.06
CA LEU A 35 8.34 1.98 0.08
C LEU A 35 7.81 2.55 1.40
N LYS A 36 7.90 3.88 1.60
CA LYS A 36 7.25 4.54 2.74
C LYS A 36 5.73 4.44 2.67
N ALA A 37 5.13 4.65 1.49
CA ALA A 37 3.68 4.51 1.32
C ALA A 37 3.19 3.09 1.62
N VAL A 38 3.94 2.06 1.20
CA VAL A 38 3.62 0.67 1.54
C VAL A 38 3.66 0.44 3.05
N SER A 39 4.65 1.01 3.75
CA SER A 39 4.74 0.89 5.21
C SER A 39 3.56 1.52 5.96
N VAL A 40 2.87 2.50 5.36
CA VAL A 40 1.65 3.09 5.95
C VAL A 40 0.55 2.03 6.04
N LEU A 41 0.37 1.23 4.98
CA LEU A 41 -0.65 0.18 4.92
C LEU A 41 -0.25 -1.08 5.70
N ASP A 42 1.03 -1.47 5.67
CA ASP A 42 1.53 -2.69 6.34
C ASP A 42 1.41 -2.67 7.88
N THR A 43 1.12 -1.52 8.48
CA THR A 43 1.01 -1.36 9.93
C THR A 43 -0.25 -1.95 10.55
N THR A 44 -1.27 -2.28 9.74
CA THR A 44 -2.57 -2.78 10.20
C THR A 44 -3.01 -4.03 9.44
N ILE A 45 -3.91 -4.81 10.02
CA ILE A 45 -4.42 -6.03 9.37
C ILE A 45 -5.16 -5.66 8.09
N GLU A 46 -6.02 -4.65 8.14
CA GLU A 46 -6.81 -4.19 6.99
C GLU A 46 -5.90 -3.73 5.85
N GLY A 47 -4.82 -3.00 6.16
CA GLY A 47 -3.87 -2.56 5.16
C GLY A 47 -3.03 -3.71 4.59
N GLN A 48 -2.65 -4.69 5.40
CA GLN A 48 -2.00 -5.92 4.92
C GLN A 48 -2.91 -6.73 3.99
N THR A 49 -4.20 -6.85 4.31
CA THR A 49 -5.19 -7.50 3.43
C THR A 49 -5.33 -6.73 2.13
N TYR A 50 -5.48 -5.40 2.17
CA TYR A 50 -5.56 -4.57 0.98
C TYR A 50 -4.34 -4.74 0.06
N LEU A 51 -3.14 -4.73 0.66
CA LEU A 51 -1.88 -4.93 -0.04
C LEU A 51 -1.86 -6.26 -0.82
N ILE A 52 -2.29 -7.36 -0.19
CA ILE A 52 -2.34 -8.68 -0.83
C ILE A 52 -3.41 -8.71 -1.93
N ASP A 53 -4.61 -8.23 -1.65
CA ASP A 53 -5.75 -8.31 -2.57
C ASP A 53 -5.52 -7.51 -3.87
N HIS A 54 -4.72 -6.45 -3.79
CA HIS A 54 -4.43 -5.56 -4.92
C HIS A 54 -2.99 -5.71 -5.45
N GLY A 55 -2.24 -6.68 -4.92
CA GLY A 55 -0.88 -6.99 -5.33
C GLY A 55 -0.75 -7.80 -6.61
N THR A 56 -1.86 -8.16 -7.25
CA THR A 56 -1.89 -8.96 -8.49
C THR A 56 -1.88 -8.07 -9.73
N ASP A 57 -1.38 -8.57 -10.87
CA ASP A 57 -1.36 -7.86 -12.17
C ASP A 57 -2.64 -7.07 -12.47
N GLU A 58 -3.80 -7.69 -12.26
CA GLU A 58 -5.11 -7.11 -12.63
C GLU A 58 -5.52 -5.93 -11.72
N LYS A 59 -5.05 -5.91 -10.47
CA LYS A 59 -5.41 -4.91 -9.46
C LYS A 59 -4.25 -4.02 -9.04
N PHE A 60 -3.07 -4.25 -9.61
CA PHE A 60 -1.86 -3.51 -9.29
C PHE A 60 -2.01 -2.00 -9.54
N GLY A 61 -2.74 -1.62 -10.58
CA GLY A 61 -3.05 -0.21 -10.85
C GLY A 61 -3.77 0.48 -9.69
N GLU A 62 -4.77 -0.18 -9.10
CA GLU A 62 -5.50 0.37 -7.94
C GLU A 62 -4.60 0.51 -6.70
N LEU A 63 -3.68 -0.43 -6.51
CA LEU A 63 -2.67 -0.35 -5.47
C LEU A 63 -1.73 0.85 -5.70
N VAL A 64 -1.22 1.02 -6.92
CA VAL A 64 -0.34 2.13 -7.29
C VAL A 64 -1.03 3.48 -7.07
N ASP A 65 -2.30 3.62 -7.48
CA ASP A 65 -3.06 4.85 -7.28
C ASP A 65 -3.22 5.19 -5.80
N LYS A 66 -3.51 4.19 -4.96
CA LYS A 66 -3.59 4.38 -3.51
C LYS A 66 -2.24 4.82 -2.93
N LEU A 67 -1.15 4.15 -3.30
CA LEU A 67 0.18 4.48 -2.80
C LEU A 67 0.64 5.87 -3.28
N ASN A 68 0.32 6.26 -4.50
CA ASN A 68 0.59 7.60 -5.03
C ASN A 68 -0.12 8.69 -4.24
N ASN A 69 -1.37 8.47 -3.84
CA ASN A 69 -2.10 9.39 -2.97
C ASN A 69 -1.41 9.55 -1.60
N ILE A 70 -0.96 8.43 -1.00
CA ILE A 70 -0.21 8.47 0.26
C ILE A 70 1.10 9.25 0.07
N THR A 71 1.84 9.01 -1.03
CA THR A 71 3.06 9.75 -1.35
C THR A 71 2.80 11.24 -1.53
N HIS A 72 1.70 11.62 -2.19
CA HIS A 72 1.32 13.01 -2.38
C HIS A 72 1.07 13.70 -1.02
N ASP A 73 0.27 13.08 -0.16
CA ASP A 73 0.00 13.60 1.20
C ASP A 73 1.28 13.69 2.06
N MET A 74 2.20 12.73 1.90
CA MET A 74 3.52 12.77 2.55
C MET A 74 4.35 13.99 2.08
N ARG A 75 4.39 14.25 0.76
CA ARG A 75 5.13 15.38 0.17
C ARG A 75 4.54 16.73 0.57
N ASP A 76 3.22 16.81 0.71
CA ASP A 76 2.53 18.00 1.20
C ASP A 76 2.87 18.34 2.65
N GLY A 77 3.53 17.42 3.38
CA GLY A 77 4.23 17.70 4.64
C GLY A 77 3.32 18.02 5.83
N LYS A 78 2.00 17.83 5.69
CA LYS A 78 1.01 18.18 6.72
C LYS A 78 0.69 17.05 7.69
N MET A 79 1.19 15.83 7.46
CA MET A 79 0.84 14.63 8.24
C MET A 79 2.06 13.74 8.46
N ASN A 80 2.23 13.24 9.69
CA ASN A 80 3.26 12.23 9.98
C ASN A 80 2.78 10.82 9.56
N ILE A 81 3.64 9.80 9.66
CA ILE A 81 3.27 8.41 9.28
C ILE A 81 2.05 7.92 10.07
N THR A 82 1.93 8.22 11.37
CA THR A 82 0.79 7.81 12.19
C THR A 82 -0.51 8.42 11.70
N ASP A 83 -0.50 9.72 11.36
CA ASP A 83 -1.68 10.42 10.83
C ASP A 83 -2.10 9.86 9.47
N LEU A 84 -1.11 9.56 8.62
CA LEU A 84 -1.33 8.91 7.32
C LEU A 84 -1.92 7.51 7.49
N THR A 85 -1.37 6.71 8.40
CA THR A 85 -1.91 5.38 8.72
C THR A 85 -3.36 5.50 9.16
N ALA A 86 -3.67 6.39 10.11
CA ALA A 86 -5.05 6.58 10.58
C ALA A 86 -6.01 6.99 9.45
N LYS A 87 -5.61 7.94 8.60
CA LYS A 87 -6.41 8.37 7.44
C LYS A 87 -6.65 7.23 6.46
N TYR A 88 -5.57 6.61 5.98
CA TYR A 88 -5.65 5.66 4.88
C TYR A 88 -6.23 4.31 5.27
N THR A 89 -6.13 3.93 6.54
CA THR A 89 -6.78 2.71 7.08
C THR A 89 -8.28 2.89 7.28
N GLN A 90 -8.75 4.09 7.64
CA GLN A 90 -10.19 4.40 7.68
C GLN A 90 -10.83 4.35 6.29
N ASP A 91 -10.06 4.71 5.26
CA ASP A 91 -10.49 4.67 3.86
C ASP A 91 -10.45 3.27 3.24
N LEU A 92 -9.92 2.26 3.94
CA LEU A 92 -9.92 0.90 3.42
C LEU A 92 -11.34 0.35 3.44
N PRO A 93 -11.72 -0.47 2.43
CA PRO A 93 -12.99 -1.17 2.46
C PRO A 93 -13.10 -1.94 3.78
N GLN A 94 -14.01 -1.50 4.65
CA GLN A 94 -14.40 -2.28 5.81
C GLN A 94 -15.11 -3.50 5.22
N GLU A 95 -14.46 -4.66 5.20
CA GLU A 95 -15.12 -5.89 4.75
C GLU A 95 -16.44 -6.01 5.52
N GLN A 96 -17.55 -5.85 4.81
CA GLN A 96 -18.86 -6.21 5.36
C GLN A 96 -18.78 -7.72 5.58
N LYS A 97 -18.61 -8.11 6.84
CA LYS A 97 -18.75 -9.50 7.27
C LYS A 97 -20.13 -9.98 6.82
N ILE A 98 -20.18 -10.78 5.76
CA ILE A 98 -21.33 -11.61 5.40
C ILE A 98 -21.13 -12.96 6.06
#